data_AF-A0A8S4NR18-F1
#
_entry.id   AF-A0A8S4NR18-F1
#
_cell.length_a   1.000
_cell.length_b   1.000
_cell.length_c   1.000
_cell.angle_alpha   90.00
_cell.angle_beta   90.00
_cell.angle_gamma   90.00
#
_symmetry.space_group_name_H-M   'P 1'
#
loop_
_entity.id
_entity.type
_entity.pdbx_description
1 polymer ?
#
loop_
_entity_poly.entity_id
_entity_poly.type
_entity_poly.pdbx_seq_one_letter_code
_entity_poly.pdbx_strand_id
1 'polypeptide(L)'
;MAFMHSNRWRYILHPDKCVALTYGDTSNSKFNFKLGEENIKNEITALHVGIPLSTSGNVKDHIARASSNGKRKMYSLFGLGSKSGGLTPIVSAKLYNSFSIPTMLYGDQIIDYKRGEIEQLEVTQRQICRRIQFLPKNSSNPTSIMPLGIMPIQMKIMYDRLLMFFGILCLPMNNIYKQLMLLRLTQIVTCSLPSWNSPISRMWQCVQRFNLEEAVIEMLTSAIFPTKPAWKLKIRDLIGCEIRRDFRTTSSMYNRHEICQNICDISETSAGLMKPTAWWTLSRLKPELLIPCKNIMRLATDCHDLRVKNSGINCICVLCDFFEIETIDHFLNSCNAYSDEHAKLTLITRKYINAYSRTSVLFAFNEVNVDTEDMIEISKIILSMTNKRSRMMRAYVGNTGCS
;
A
#
# COMPACT_ATOMS: atom_id res chain seq x y z
N MET A 1 -9.63 -9.16 -44.21
CA MET A 1 -9.84 -7.72 -43.97
C MET A 1 -8.55 -6.99 -43.58
N ALA A 2 -7.80 -7.43 -42.55
CA ALA A 2 -6.54 -6.78 -42.15
C ALA A 2 -5.48 -6.69 -43.27
N PHE A 3 -5.26 -7.77 -44.03
CA PHE A 3 -4.34 -7.78 -45.18
C PHE A 3 -4.76 -6.81 -46.31
N MET A 4 -6.06 -6.77 -46.64
CA MET A 4 -6.58 -5.82 -47.64
C MET A 4 -6.42 -4.37 -47.14
N HIS A 5 -6.62 -4.13 -45.85
CA HIS A 5 -6.40 -2.83 -45.24
C HIS A 5 -4.92 -2.44 -45.30
N SER A 6 -3.99 -3.33 -44.94
CA SER A 6 -2.56 -3.05 -45.02
C SER A 6 -2.12 -2.72 -46.45
N ASN A 7 -2.65 -3.44 -47.45
CA ASN A 7 -2.40 -3.14 -48.87
C ASN A 7 -2.96 -1.77 -49.28
N ARG A 8 -4.18 -1.45 -48.87
CA ARG A 8 -4.82 -0.14 -49.15
C ARG A 8 -4.00 1.02 -48.59
N TRP A 9 -3.45 0.86 -47.40
CA TRP A 9 -2.67 1.89 -46.69
C TRP A 9 -1.15 1.73 -46.84
N ARG A 10 -0.70 0.83 -47.71
CA ARG A 10 0.71 0.62 -48.09
C ARG A 10 1.65 0.36 -46.90
N TYR A 11 1.22 -0.45 -45.93
CA TYR A 11 2.11 -0.97 -44.89
C TYR A 11 2.11 -2.50 -44.89
N ILE A 12 3.19 -3.10 -44.39
CA ILE A 12 3.36 -4.56 -44.34
C ILE A 12 3.15 -5.02 -42.90
N LEU A 13 2.28 -6.03 -42.73
CA LEU A 13 2.12 -6.73 -41.48
C LEU A 13 3.07 -7.93 -41.48
N HIS A 14 3.89 -8.08 -40.44
CA HIS A 14 4.76 -9.24 -40.27
C HIS A 14 3.99 -10.39 -39.63
N PRO A 15 3.74 -11.52 -40.32
CA PRO A 15 2.92 -12.61 -39.79
C PRO A 15 3.49 -13.21 -38.50
N ASP A 16 4.82 -13.23 -38.33
CA ASP A 16 5.50 -13.68 -37.10
C ASP A 16 5.19 -12.85 -35.85
N LYS A 17 4.80 -11.58 -36.02
CA LYS A 17 4.40 -10.69 -34.92
C LYS A 17 2.88 -10.67 -34.74
N CYS A 18 2.13 -11.29 -35.64
CA CYS A 18 0.69 -11.42 -35.54
C CYS A 18 0.34 -12.68 -34.75
N VAL A 19 -0.67 -12.56 -33.90
CA VAL A 19 -1.19 -13.67 -33.10
C VAL A 19 -2.72 -13.60 -33.15
N ALA A 20 -3.35 -14.75 -33.36
CA ALA A 20 -4.78 -14.92 -33.19
C ALA A 20 -5.06 -15.44 -31.78
N LEU A 21 -6.04 -14.82 -31.10
CA LEU A 21 -6.57 -15.28 -29.83
C LEU A 21 -8.01 -15.72 -30.05
N THR A 22 -8.33 -16.97 -29.71
CA THR A 22 -9.68 -17.54 -29.87
C THR A 22 -10.37 -17.63 -28.50
N TYR A 23 -11.46 -16.89 -28.32
CA TYR A 23 -12.26 -16.90 -27.08
C TYR A 23 -13.49 -17.81 -27.22
N GLY A 24 -13.91 -18.44 -26.10
CA GLY A 24 -15.07 -19.34 -26.03
C GLY A 24 -14.71 -20.83 -25.92
N ASP A 25 -15.74 -21.68 -25.91
CA ASP A 25 -15.60 -23.14 -25.73
C ASP A 25 -14.87 -23.82 -26.90
N THR A 26 -14.77 -23.13 -28.04
CA THR A 26 -14.01 -23.54 -29.22
C THR A 26 -12.51 -23.15 -29.12
N SER A 27 -12.01 -22.77 -27.95
CA SER A 27 -10.59 -22.41 -27.78
C SER A 27 -9.62 -23.54 -28.14
N ASN A 28 -10.09 -24.80 -28.19
CA ASN A 28 -9.32 -25.97 -28.65
C ASN A 28 -9.52 -26.33 -30.14
N SER A 29 -10.42 -25.68 -30.88
CA SER A 29 -10.55 -25.98 -32.31
C SER A 29 -9.39 -25.38 -33.10
N LYS A 30 -8.75 -26.21 -33.93
CA LYS A 30 -7.62 -25.84 -34.79
C LYS A 30 -8.10 -24.96 -35.96
N PHE A 31 -8.41 -23.70 -35.67
CA PHE A 31 -8.62 -22.72 -36.73
C PHE A 31 -7.28 -22.33 -37.35
N ASN A 32 -7.19 -22.42 -38.68
CA ASN A 32 -6.05 -21.95 -39.44
C ASN A 32 -6.28 -20.49 -39.84
N PHE A 33 -5.74 -19.56 -39.07
CA PHE A 33 -5.78 -18.13 -39.40
C PHE A 33 -4.68 -17.81 -40.42
N LYS A 34 -5.01 -17.05 -41.46
CA LYS A 34 -4.06 -16.62 -42.49
C LYS A 34 -4.03 -15.09 -42.64
N LEU A 35 -2.86 -14.56 -42.98
CA LEU A 35 -2.65 -13.17 -43.36
C LEU A 35 -2.06 -13.13 -44.78
N GLY A 36 -2.93 -13.02 -45.79
CA GLY A 36 -2.54 -13.35 -47.16
C GLY A 36 -2.36 -14.86 -47.28
N GLU A 37 -1.20 -15.31 -47.79
CA GLU A 37 -0.89 -16.74 -47.92
C GLU A 37 -0.22 -17.34 -46.67
N GLU A 38 0.28 -16.49 -45.77
CA GLU A 38 1.03 -16.92 -44.58
C GLU A 38 0.10 -17.29 -43.41
N ASN A 39 0.45 -18.33 -42.66
CA ASN A 39 -0.30 -18.76 -41.48
C ASN A 39 0.07 -17.91 -40.24
N ILE A 40 -0.93 -17.51 -39.46
CA ILE A 40 -0.77 -16.80 -38.19
C ILE A 40 -0.83 -17.80 -37.04
N LYS A 41 0.02 -17.62 -36.02
CA LYS A 41 0.00 -18.42 -34.80
C LYS A 41 -1.30 -18.19 -34.03
N ASN A 42 -1.98 -19.28 -33.67
CA ASN A 42 -3.08 -19.25 -32.70
C ASN A 42 -2.50 -19.53 -31.31
N GLU A 43 -2.53 -18.55 -30.41
CA GLU A 43 -1.95 -18.67 -29.07
C GLU A 43 -3.03 -18.47 -27.99
N ILE A 44 -2.76 -19.01 -26.79
CA ILE A 44 -3.64 -18.84 -25.62
C ILE A 44 -3.43 -17.47 -24.97
N THR A 45 -2.24 -16.91 -25.13
CA THR A 45 -1.84 -15.64 -24.51
C THR A 45 -1.05 -14.79 -25.49
N ALA A 46 -1.32 -13.49 -25.54
CA ALA A 46 -0.53 -12.55 -26.32
C ALA A 46 -0.35 -11.23 -25.58
N LEU A 47 0.73 -10.50 -25.87
CA LEU A 47 0.97 -9.18 -25.27
C LEU A 47 0.38 -8.09 -26.19
N HIS A 48 -0.61 -7.36 -25.70
CA HIS A 48 -1.16 -6.21 -26.40
C HIS A 48 -0.85 -4.93 -25.64
N VAL A 49 0.00 -4.07 -26.22
CA VAL A 49 0.43 -2.80 -25.60
C VAL A 49 0.98 -3.01 -24.19
N GLY A 50 1.72 -4.10 -23.96
CA GLY A 50 2.25 -4.43 -22.62
C GLY A 50 1.26 -5.08 -21.65
N ILE A 51 -0.01 -5.22 -22.01
CA ILE A 51 -1.03 -5.93 -21.23
C ILE A 51 -1.15 -7.36 -21.78
N PRO A 52 -0.98 -8.41 -20.96
CA PRO A 52 -1.19 -9.77 -21.40
C PRO A 52 -2.67 -10.05 -21.54
N LEU A 53 -3.07 -10.42 -22.75
CA LEU A 53 -4.37 -10.97 -23.05
C LEU A 53 -4.28 -12.49 -22.94
N SER A 54 -5.28 -13.12 -22.30
CA SER A 54 -5.39 -14.58 -22.23
C SER A 54 -6.81 -14.99 -22.58
N THR A 55 -6.95 -16.02 -23.40
CA THR A 55 -8.24 -16.64 -23.72
C THR A 55 -8.91 -17.23 -22.48
N SER A 56 -8.11 -17.68 -21.50
CA SER A 56 -8.58 -18.22 -20.22
C SER A 56 -8.87 -17.15 -19.16
N GLY A 57 -8.51 -15.89 -19.40
CA GLY A 57 -8.53 -14.83 -18.40
C GLY A 57 -7.55 -15.03 -17.23
N ASN A 58 -6.67 -16.04 -17.28
CA ASN A 58 -5.67 -16.27 -16.25
C ASN A 58 -4.53 -15.26 -16.35
N VAL A 59 -4.26 -14.55 -15.26
CA VAL A 59 -3.21 -13.52 -15.19
C VAL A 59 -2.07 -13.86 -14.24
N LYS A 60 -1.98 -15.09 -13.72
CA LYS A 60 -0.95 -15.50 -12.75
C LYS A 60 0.48 -15.17 -13.19
N ASP A 61 0.85 -15.49 -14.43
CA ASP A 61 2.19 -15.21 -14.96
C ASP A 61 2.45 -13.71 -15.13
N HIS A 62 1.39 -12.93 -15.36
CA HIS A 62 1.49 -11.47 -15.34
C HIS A 62 1.78 -10.96 -13.94
N ILE A 63 1.05 -11.42 -12.92
CA ILE A 63 1.24 -11.02 -11.52
C ILE A 63 2.64 -11.34 -11.02
N ALA A 64 3.13 -12.55 -11.32
CA ALA A 64 4.47 -12.98 -10.93
C ALA A 64 5.55 -12.06 -11.56
N ARG A 65 5.42 -11.77 -12.86
CA ARG A 65 6.32 -10.85 -13.58
C ARG A 65 6.21 -9.42 -13.06
N ALA A 66 5.00 -8.91 -12.86
CA ALA A 66 4.74 -7.57 -12.33
C ALA A 66 5.37 -7.40 -10.94
N SER A 67 5.15 -8.37 -10.05
CA SER A 67 5.74 -8.41 -8.70
C SER A 67 7.27 -8.45 -8.73
N SER A 68 7.84 -9.31 -9.56
CA SER A 68 9.30 -9.41 -9.76
C SER A 68 9.90 -8.11 -10.28
N ASN A 69 9.27 -7.50 -11.30
CA ASN A 69 9.72 -6.25 -11.89
C ASN A 69 9.62 -5.08 -10.92
N GLY A 70 8.53 -4.99 -10.15
CA GLY A 70 8.36 -3.99 -9.08
C GLY A 70 9.46 -4.10 -8.02
N LYS A 71 9.72 -5.31 -7.50
CA LYS A 71 10.80 -5.57 -6.54
C LYS A 71 12.17 -5.19 -7.11
N ARG A 72 12.46 -5.63 -8.34
CA ARG A 72 13.75 -5.35 -9.01
C ARG A 72 14.00 -3.85 -9.13
N LYS A 73 12.99 -3.09 -9.58
CA LYS A 73 13.07 -1.62 -9.68
C LYS A 73 13.31 -0.97 -8.32
N MET A 74 12.61 -1.40 -7.27
CA MET A 74 12.85 -0.84 -5.94
C MET A 74 14.25 -1.16 -5.41
N TYR A 75 14.71 -2.40 -5.57
CA TYR A 75 16.02 -2.83 -5.07
C TYR A 75 17.19 -2.24 -5.84
N SER A 76 17.03 -1.97 -7.14
CA SER A 76 18.04 -1.18 -7.87
C SER A 76 18.16 0.24 -7.32
N LEU A 77 17.05 0.86 -6.89
CA LEU A 77 17.07 2.19 -6.27
C LEU A 77 17.72 2.18 -4.87
N PHE A 78 17.54 1.11 -4.09
CA PHE A 78 18.28 0.96 -2.84
C PHE A 78 19.78 0.83 -3.05
N GLY A 79 20.22 0.24 -4.16
CA GLY A 79 21.63 0.21 -4.55
C GLY A 79 22.25 1.61 -4.65
N LEU A 80 21.50 2.58 -5.18
CA LEU A 80 21.91 3.98 -5.34
C LEU A 80 22.06 4.74 -4.02
N GLY A 81 21.41 4.27 -2.95
CA GLY A 81 21.49 4.85 -1.60
C GLY A 81 22.20 3.95 -0.56
N SER A 82 22.92 2.92 -1.02
CA SER A 82 23.29 1.75 -0.19
C SER A 82 24.37 1.98 0.87
N LYS A 83 25.07 3.12 0.85
CA LYS A 83 26.02 3.46 1.92
C LYS A 83 25.40 4.52 2.83
N SER A 84 25.25 4.16 4.11
CA SER A 84 24.96 5.06 5.25
C SER A 84 23.70 5.93 5.17
N GLY A 85 22.50 5.33 5.27
CA GLY A 85 21.29 6.12 5.51
C GLY A 85 20.88 7.05 4.35
N GLY A 86 21.30 6.76 3.13
CA GLY A 86 21.16 7.67 1.98
C GLY A 86 19.72 8.00 1.58
N LEU A 87 18.72 7.17 1.95
CA LEU A 87 17.31 7.45 1.67
C LEU A 87 16.48 7.31 2.95
N THR A 88 15.73 8.35 3.26
CA THR A 88 14.72 8.32 4.33
C THR A 88 13.52 7.47 3.90
N PRO A 89 12.73 6.92 4.85
CA PRO A 89 11.56 6.12 4.53
C PRO A 89 10.55 6.84 3.64
N ILE A 90 10.33 8.15 3.82
CA ILE A 90 9.42 8.93 2.97
C ILE A 90 9.94 9.05 1.54
N VAL A 91 11.22 9.35 1.36
CA VAL A 91 11.81 9.45 0.01
C VAL A 91 11.71 8.09 -0.69
N SER A 92 12.04 7.01 0.03
CA SER A 92 11.91 5.65 -0.48
C SER A 92 10.46 5.28 -0.84
N ALA A 93 9.49 5.68 -0.02
CA ALA A 93 8.06 5.48 -0.31
C ALA A 93 7.61 6.27 -1.55
N LYS A 94 8.10 7.50 -1.72
CA LYS A 94 7.85 8.31 -2.93
C LYS A 94 8.42 7.63 -4.17
N LEU A 95 9.67 7.15 -4.11
CA LEU A 95 10.31 6.40 -5.19
C LEU A 95 9.53 5.12 -5.52
N TYR A 96 9.09 4.37 -4.50
CA TYR A 96 8.25 3.19 -4.68
C TYR A 96 6.96 3.51 -5.43
N ASN A 97 6.24 4.55 -5.00
CA ASN A 97 5.01 5.02 -5.65
C ASN A 97 5.23 5.54 -7.07
N SER A 98 6.40 6.12 -7.37
CA SER A 98 6.71 6.66 -8.70
C SER A 98 7.21 5.61 -9.69
N PHE A 99 7.91 4.57 -9.24
CA PHE A 99 8.58 3.61 -10.14
C PHE A 99 8.01 2.19 -10.06
N SER A 100 7.75 1.70 -8.85
CA SER A 100 7.38 0.30 -8.64
C SER A 100 5.89 0.09 -8.82
N ILE A 101 5.06 0.93 -8.19
CA ILE A 101 3.59 0.83 -8.30
C ILE A 101 3.11 0.91 -9.76
N PRO A 102 3.52 1.89 -10.59
CA PRO A 102 3.07 1.95 -11.99
C PRO A 102 3.52 0.75 -12.82
N THR A 103 4.65 0.14 -12.46
CA THR A 103 5.15 -1.07 -13.12
C THR A 103 4.35 -2.30 -12.73
N MET A 104 3.95 -2.39 -11.46
CA MET A 104 3.16 -3.50 -10.95
C MET A 104 1.70 -3.45 -11.42
N LEU A 105 1.15 -2.25 -11.59
CA LEU A 105 -0.27 -2.03 -11.86
C LEU A 105 -0.55 -1.55 -13.29
N TYR A 106 0.36 -1.81 -14.21
CA TYR A 106 0.16 -1.43 -15.61
C TYR A 106 -1.04 -2.18 -16.21
N GLY A 107 -2.08 -1.44 -16.62
CA GLY A 107 -3.31 -1.99 -17.19
C GLY A 107 -4.32 -2.50 -16.16
N ASP A 108 -4.14 -2.19 -14.87
CA ASP A 108 -5.00 -2.62 -13.78
C ASP A 108 -6.47 -2.17 -13.88
N GLN A 109 -6.73 -1.13 -14.66
CA GLN A 109 -8.09 -0.65 -14.91
C GLN A 109 -8.92 -1.63 -15.74
N ILE A 110 -8.24 -2.48 -16.51
CA ILE A 110 -8.86 -3.41 -17.47
C ILE A 110 -8.73 -4.86 -17.00
N ILE A 111 -7.61 -5.21 -16.36
CA ILE A 111 -7.35 -6.57 -15.89
C ILE A 111 -8.32 -6.98 -14.78
N ASP A 112 -8.93 -8.16 -14.91
CA ASP A 112 -9.80 -8.75 -13.90
C ASP A 112 -9.01 -9.60 -12.89
N TYR A 113 -8.55 -8.97 -11.81
CA TYR A 113 -7.82 -9.67 -10.76
C TYR A 113 -8.74 -10.46 -9.83
N LYS A 114 -8.37 -11.72 -9.58
CA LYS A 114 -8.93 -12.52 -8.47
C LYS A 114 -8.33 -12.06 -7.14
N ARG A 115 -9.05 -12.31 -6.04
CA ARG A 115 -8.60 -11.97 -4.68
C ARG A 115 -7.20 -12.49 -4.36
N GLY A 116 -6.90 -13.74 -4.73
CA GLY A 116 -5.57 -14.34 -4.50
C GLY A 116 -4.45 -13.68 -5.32
N GLU A 117 -4.77 -13.11 -6.48
CA GLU A 117 -3.81 -12.41 -7.35
C GLU A 117 -3.49 -11.01 -6.80
N ILE A 118 -4.51 -10.28 -6.33
CA ILE A 118 -4.31 -9.03 -5.60
C ILE A 118 -3.46 -9.28 -4.34
N GLU A 119 -3.75 -10.34 -3.59
CA GLU A 119 -2.99 -10.66 -2.37
C GLU A 119 -1.50 -10.92 -2.66
N GLN A 120 -1.14 -11.49 -3.82
CA GLN A 120 0.27 -11.64 -4.21
C GLN A 120 0.97 -10.29 -4.45
N LEU A 121 0.27 -9.33 -5.06
CA LEU A 121 0.76 -7.96 -5.23
C LEU A 121 0.90 -7.25 -3.87
N GLU A 122 -0.09 -7.42 -2.99
CA GLU A 122 -0.07 -6.89 -1.61
C GLU A 122 1.08 -7.47 -0.79
N VAL A 123 1.33 -8.78 -0.85
CA VAL A 123 2.50 -9.41 -0.21
C VAL A 123 3.79 -8.76 -0.68
N THR A 124 3.90 -8.52 -1.99
CA THR A 124 5.06 -7.83 -2.57
C THR A 124 5.21 -6.40 -2.05
N GLN A 125 4.11 -5.63 -2.02
CA GLN A 125 4.10 -4.28 -1.44
C GLN A 125 4.55 -4.31 0.02
N ARG A 126 3.96 -5.18 0.86
CA ARG A 126 4.30 -5.29 2.28
C ARG A 126 5.77 -5.65 2.48
N GLN A 127 6.34 -6.55 1.67
CA GLN A 127 7.77 -6.89 1.73
C GLN A 127 8.67 -5.68 1.42
N ILE A 128 8.31 -4.89 0.41
CA ILE A 128 9.03 -3.67 0.05
C ILE A 128 8.90 -2.63 1.17
N CYS A 129 7.69 -2.38 1.65
CA CYS A 129 7.44 -1.36 2.67
C CYS A 129 8.09 -1.71 4.02
N ARG A 130 8.13 -3.00 4.42
CA ARG A 130 8.94 -3.44 5.58
C ARG A 130 10.41 -3.07 5.42
N ARG A 131 10.97 -3.26 4.21
CA ARG A 131 12.36 -2.91 3.91
C ARG A 131 12.59 -1.40 3.98
N ILE A 132 11.67 -0.60 3.42
CA ILE A 132 11.69 0.86 3.50
C ILE A 132 11.73 1.35 4.95
N GLN A 133 10.96 0.71 5.83
CA GLN A 133 10.83 1.09 7.24
C GLN A 133 11.84 0.43 8.19
N PHE A 134 12.75 -0.41 7.68
CA PHE A 134 13.69 -1.21 8.47
C PHE A 134 13.01 -2.15 9.50
N LEU A 135 11.80 -2.61 9.16
CA LEU A 135 11.03 -3.57 9.96
C LEU A 135 11.47 -5.01 9.66
N PRO A 136 11.34 -5.92 10.63
CA PRO A 136 11.65 -7.34 10.43
C PRO A 136 10.63 -8.01 9.49
N LYS A 137 11.02 -9.13 8.87
CA LYS A 137 10.16 -9.84 7.89
C LYS A 137 8.84 -10.32 8.48
N ASN A 138 8.82 -10.61 9.79
CA ASN A 138 7.67 -11.09 10.54
C ASN A 138 6.84 -9.95 11.16
N SER A 139 7.09 -8.69 10.82
CA SER A 139 6.22 -7.59 11.26
C SER A 139 4.81 -7.82 10.74
N SER A 140 3.82 -7.36 11.50
CA SER A 140 2.42 -7.48 11.09
C SER A 140 2.15 -6.79 9.75
N ASN A 141 1.10 -7.24 9.06
CA ASN A 141 0.78 -6.71 7.74
C ASN A 141 0.38 -5.21 7.77
N PRO A 142 -0.49 -4.74 8.68
CA PRO A 142 -0.92 -3.33 8.68
C PRO A 142 0.23 -2.35 8.95
N THR A 143 1.13 -2.69 9.87
CA THR A 143 2.29 -1.86 10.26
C THR A 143 3.29 -1.64 9.12
N SER A 144 3.27 -2.51 8.10
CA SER A 144 4.20 -2.39 6.98
C SER A 144 3.84 -1.28 5.99
N ILE A 145 2.55 -0.98 5.78
CA ILE A 145 2.09 -0.05 4.74
C ILE A 145 1.70 1.29 5.36
N MET A 146 0.92 1.22 6.44
CA MET A 146 0.20 2.36 6.98
C MET A 146 1.12 3.51 7.41
N PRO A 147 2.24 3.29 8.13
CA PRO A 147 3.03 4.41 8.61
C PRO A 147 3.71 5.23 7.50
N LEU A 148 3.78 4.68 6.29
CA LEU A 148 4.31 5.38 5.11
C LEU A 148 3.23 6.18 4.35
N GLY A 149 1.96 6.10 4.74
CA GLY A 149 0.85 6.70 3.99
C GLY A 149 0.68 6.09 2.59
N ILE A 150 1.07 4.83 2.41
CA ILE A 150 0.95 4.13 1.12
C ILE A 150 -0.43 3.51 1.01
N MET A 151 -1.06 3.65 -0.16
CA MET A 151 -2.35 3.03 -0.47
C MET A 151 -2.16 1.52 -0.70
N PRO A 152 -3.01 0.64 -0.12
CA PRO A 152 -3.05 -0.77 -0.50
C PRO A 152 -3.27 -0.94 -2.01
N ILE A 153 -2.63 -1.94 -2.63
CA ILE A 153 -2.79 -2.25 -4.06
C ILE A 153 -4.28 -2.36 -4.44
N GLN A 154 -5.08 -3.09 -3.66
CA GLN A 154 -6.52 -3.26 -3.94
C GLN A 154 -7.23 -1.91 -4.11
N MET A 155 -6.94 -0.97 -3.22
CA MET A 155 -7.56 0.36 -3.21
C MET A 155 -7.01 1.24 -4.32
N LYS A 156 -5.73 1.06 -4.69
CA LYS A 156 -5.13 1.75 -5.83
C LYS A 156 -5.77 1.35 -7.16
N ILE A 157 -6.03 0.07 -7.35
CA ILE A 157 -6.74 -0.45 -8.53
C ILE A 157 -8.15 0.15 -8.62
N MET A 158 -8.88 0.19 -7.50
CA MET A 158 -10.21 0.79 -7.46
C MET A 158 -10.18 2.30 -7.76
N TYR A 159 -9.21 3.02 -7.19
CA TYR A 159 -8.99 4.44 -7.47
C TYR A 159 -8.78 4.68 -8.97
N ASP A 160 -7.89 3.91 -9.60
CA ASP A 160 -7.57 4.07 -11.02
C ASP A 160 -8.75 3.68 -11.93
N ARG A 161 -9.52 2.65 -11.56
CA ARG A 161 -10.77 2.29 -12.26
C ARG A 161 -11.80 3.40 -12.21
N LEU A 162 -12.05 4.00 -11.03
CA LEU A 162 -13.02 5.09 -10.88
C LEU A 162 -12.59 6.36 -11.64
N LEU A 163 -11.29 6.66 -11.69
CA LEU A 163 -10.78 7.77 -12.48
C LEU A 163 -10.87 7.52 -13.98
N MET A 164 -10.56 6.31 -14.44
CA MET A 164 -10.71 5.94 -15.86
C MET A 164 -12.19 5.95 -16.27
N PHE A 165 -13.06 5.39 -15.45
CA PHE A 165 -14.50 5.38 -15.63
C PHE A 165 -15.04 6.79 -15.88
N PHE A 166 -14.75 7.71 -14.95
CA PHE A 166 -15.13 9.11 -15.07
C PHE A 166 -14.50 9.79 -16.30
N GLY A 167 -13.21 9.52 -16.54
CA GLY A 167 -12.50 10.06 -17.70
C GLY A 167 -13.16 9.70 -19.03
N ILE A 168 -13.65 8.46 -19.18
CA ILE A 168 -14.38 8.01 -20.38
C ILE A 168 -15.75 8.69 -20.48
N LEU A 169 -16.47 8.83 -19.37
CA LEU A 169 -17.78 9.50 -19.34
C LEU A 169 -17.70 10.99 -19.72
N CYS A 170 -16.59 11.67 -19.42
CA CYS A 170 -16.37 13.06 -19.79
C CYS A 170 -15.97 13.27 -21.26
N LEU A 171 -15.75 12.22 -22.05
CA LEU A 171 -15.39 12.38 -23.47
C LEU A 171 -16.57 12.95 -24.29
N PRO A 172 -16.31 13.51 -25.48
CA PRO A 172 -17.37 13.89 -26.42
C PRO A 172 -18.22 12.68 -26.87
N MET A 173 -19.49 12.92 -27.22
CA MET A 173 -20.43 11.84 -27.62
C MET A 173 -20.07 11.14 -28.93
N ASN A 174 -19.27 11.76 -29.80
CA ASN A 174 -18.75 11.13 -31.02
C ASN A 174 -17.57 10.18 -30.76
N ASN A 175 -17.10 10.09 -29.50
CA ASN A 175 -16.03 9.18 -29.13
C ASN A 175 -16.56 7.74 -28.94
N ILE A 176 -15.99 6.79 -29.68
CA ILE A 176 -16.42 5.38 -29.66
C ILE A 176 -16.33 4.73 -28.26
N TYR A 177 -15.35 5.11 -27.44
CA TYR A 177 -15.20 4.56 -26.08
C TYR A 177 -16.32 5.02 -25.16
N LYS A 178 -16.76 6.28 -25.29
CA LYS A 178 -17.92 6.77 -24.53
C LYS A 178 -19.20 6.12 -24.99
N GLN A 179 -19.42 6.02 -26.31
CA GLN A 179 -20.59 5.33 -26.85
C GLN A 179 -20.68 3.89 -26.36
N LEU A 180 -19.56 3.15 -26.41
CA LEU A 180 -19.48 1.79 -25.90
C LEU A 180 -19.72 1.73 -24.37
N MET A 181 -19.11 2.63 -23.61
CA MET A 181 -19.32 2.73 -22.15
C MET A 181 -20.79 2.96 -21.82
N LEU A 182 -21.45 3.91 -22.47
CA LEU A 182 -22.86 4.22 -22.26
C LEU A 182 -23.75 3.04 -22.64
N LEU A 183 -23.54 2.44 -23.82
CA LEU A 183 -24.29 1.26 -24.26
C LEU A 183 -24.20 0.12 -23.23
N ARG A 184 -22.99 -0.18 -22.76
CA ARG A 184 -22.77 -1.25 -21.77
C ARG A 184 -23.32 -0.90 -20.40
N LEU A 185 -23.19 0.35 -19.96
CA LEU A 185 -23.76 0.80 -18.69
C LEU A 185 -25.28 0.73 -18.72
N THR A 186 -25.93 1.16 -19.80
CA THR A 186 -27.37 1.02 -19.96
C THR A 186 -27.79 -0.44 -19.83
N GLN A 187 -27.09 -1.36 -20.52
CA GLN A 187 -27.35 -2.80 -20.40
C GLN A 187 -27.20 -3.32 -18.97
N ILE A 188 -26.14 -2.90 -18.26
CA ILE A 188 -25.88 -3.31 -16.87
C ILE A 188 -26.98 -2.80 -15.93
N VAL A 189 -27.39 -1.54 -16.09
CA VAL A 189 -28.38 -0.88 -15.22
C VAL A 189 -29.79 -1.38 -15.48
N THR A 190 -30.18 -1.61 -16.75
CA THR A 190 -31.57 -1.95 -17.08
C THR A 190 -31.86 -3.45 -17.12
N CYS A 191 -30.91 -4.27 -17.57
CA CYS A 191 -31.20 -5.67 -17.87
C CYS A 191 -30.99 -6.64 -16.70
N SER A 192 -30.53 -6.16 -15.52
CA SER A 192 -30.24 -7.01 -14.33
C SER A 192 -29.52 -8.33 -14.69
N LEU A 193 -28.61 -8.29 -15.67
CA LEU A 193 -28.05 -9.52 -16.23
C LEU A 193 -27.06 -10.16 -15.24
N PRO A 194 -27.06 -11.51 -15.15
CA PRO A 194 -26.14 -12.21 -14.26
C PRO A 194 -24.68 -11.96 -14.67
N SER A 195 -23.89 -11.47 -13.70
CA SER A 195 -22.42 -11.48 -13.64
C SER A 195 -21.66 -11.29 -14.95
N TRP A 196 -21.82 -10.14 -15.61
CA TRP A 196 -20.98 -9.80 -16.76
C TRP A 196 -19.52 -9.62 -16.35
N ASN A 197 -18.64 -10.48 -16.84
CA ASN A 197 -17.20 -10.27 -16.66
C ASN A 197 -16.66 -9.37 -17.78
N SER A 198 -16.68 -8.06 -17.55
CA SER A 198 -16.09 -7.07 -18.45
C SER A 198 -15.43 -5.94 -17.67
N PRO A 199 -14.44 -5.24 -18.25
CA PRO A 199 -13.82 -4.08 -17.63
C PRO A 199 -14.82 -3.01 -17.18
N ILE A 200 -15.85 -2.74 -18.02
CA ILE A 200 -16.90 -1.76 -17.71
C ILE A 200 -17.75 -2.22 -16.53
N SER A 201 -18.13 -3.51 -16.47
CA SER A 201 -18.85 -4.05 -15.31
C SER A 201 -18.01 -3.98 -14.04
N ARG A 202 -16.70 -4.21 -14.10
CA ARG A 202 -15.81 -4.07 -12.94
C ARG A 202 -15.67 -2.62 -12.47
N MET A 203 -15.61 -1.66 -13.39
CA MET A 203 -15.66 -0.24 -13.03
C MET A 203 -16.99 0.12 -12.36
N TRP A 204 -18.11 -0.40 -12.89
CA TRP A 204 -19.43 -0.21 -12.28
C TRP A 204 -19.52 -0.84 -10.88
N GLN A 205 -18.97 -2.04 -10.67
CA GLN A 205 -18.87 -2.65 -9.34
C GLN A 205 -18.07 -1.78 -8.36
N CYS A 206 -17.05 -1.05 -8.83
CA CYS A 206 -16.37 -0.05 -8.01
C CYS A 206 -17.29 1.12 -7.67
N VAL A 207 -18.06 1.64 -8.64
CA VAL A 207 -19.08 2.68 -8.39
C VAL A 207 -20.05 2.21 -7.29
N GLN A 208 -20.55 0.98 -7.40
CA GLN A 208 -21.46 0.38 -6.42
C GLN A 208 -20.84 0.23 -5.03
N ARG A 209 -19.60 -0.26 -4.97
CA ARG A 209 -18.90 -0.43 -3.69
C ARG A 209 -18.76 0.88 -2.90
N PHE A 210 -18.63 2.01 -3.58
CA PHE A 210 -18.47 3.33 -2.95
C PHE A 210 -19.77 4.13 -2.90
N ASN A 211 -20.93 3.51 -3.16
CA ASN A 211 -22.25 4.15 -3.17
C ASN A 211 -22.29 5.39 -4.08
N LEU A 212 -21.76 5.27 -5.29
CA LEU A 212 -21.67 6.35 -6.28
C LEU A 212 -22.72 6.22 -7.41
N GLU A 213 -23.61 5.24 -7.35
CA GLU A 213 -24.57 4.93 -8.42
C GLU A 213 -25.48 6.12 -8.73
N GLU A 214 -26.11 6.70 -7.70
CA GLU A 214 -27.04 7.83 -7.85
C GLU A 214 -26.34 9.02 -8.48
N ALA A 215 -25.14 9.36 -7.98
CA ALA A 215 -24.35 10.45 -8.53
C ALA A 215 -23.96 10.20 -10.00
N VAL A 216 -23.65 8.95 -10.38
CA VAL A 216 -23.36 8.61 -11.77
C VAL A 216 -24.61 8.68 -12.64
N ILE A 217 -25.75 8.19 -12.18
CA ILE A 217 -27.01 8.26 -12.91
C ILE A 217 -27.41 9.73 -13.13
N GLU A 218 -27.31 10.57 -12.10
CA GLU A 218 -27.58 12.00 -12.18
C GLU A 218 -26.65 12.70 -13.21
N MET A 219 -25.36 12.38 -13.22
CA MET A 219 -24.42 12.91 -14.23
C MET A 219 -24.84 12.49 -15.66
N LEU A 220 -25.32 11.26 -15.83
CA LEU A 220 -25.75 10.73 -17.12
C LEU A 220 -27.07 11.35 -17.60
N THR A 221 -28.03 11.60 -16.70
CA THR A 221 -29.34 12.17 -17.04
C THR A 221 -29.29 13.68 -17.23
N SER A 222 -28.53 14.39 -16.39
CA SER A 222 -28.41 15.86 -16.45
C SER A 222 -27.37 16.34 -17.46
N ALA A 223 -26.43 15.48 -17.85
CA ALA A 223 -25.20 15.82 -18.57
C ALA A 223 -24.32 16.86 -17.85
N ILE A 224 -24.53 17.08 -16.55
CA ILE A 224 -23.72 17.95 -15.70
C ILE A 224 -22.66 17.08 -15.01
N PHE A 225 -21.39 17.33 -15.34
CA PHE A 225 -20.27 16.60 -14.75
C PHE A 225 -19.48 17.51 -13.81
N PRO A 226 -19.03 17.00 -12.64
CA PRO A 226 -18.09 17.74 -11.80
C PRO A 226 -16.77 17.96 -12.53
N THR A 227 -15.97 18.93 -12.09
CA THR A 227 -14.63 19.09 -12.63
C THR A 227 -13.75 17.89 -12.28
N LYS A 228 -12.79 17.54 -13.15
CA LYS A 228 -11.85 16.44 -12.90
C LYS A 228 -11.12 16.54 -11.53
N PRO A 229 -10.67 17.73 -11.07
CA PRO A 229 -10.12 17.87 -9.72
C PRO A 229 -11.13 17.59 -8.61
N ALA A 230 -12.37 18.07 -8.73
CA ALA A 230 -13.42 17.83 -7.74
C ALA A 230 -13.77 16.33 -7.63
N TRP A 231 -13.93 15.65 -8.76
CA TRP A 231 -14.13 14.19 -8.78
C TRP A 231 -12.95 13.45 -8.15
N LYS A 232 -11.72 13.81 -8.54
CA LYS A 232 -10.50 13.20 -8.00
C LYS A 232 -10.39 13.35 -6.47
N LEU A 233 -10.81 14.49 -5.94
CA LEU A 233 -10.86 14.73 -4.48
C LEU A 233 -11.93 13.87 -3.82
N LYS A 234 -13.17 13.88 -4.35
CA LYS A 234 -14.27 13.04 -3.85
C LYS A 234 -13.90 11.56 -3.78
N ILE A 235 -13.33 11.01 -4.86
CA ILE A 235 -12.89 9.61 -4.90
C ILE A 235 -11.75 9.34 -3.91
N ARG A 236 -10.82 10.28 -3.77
CA ARG A 236 -9.73 10.17 -2.81
C ARG A 236 -10.25 10.08 -1.37
N ASP A 237 -11.24 10.88 -1.02
CA ASP A 237 -11.80 10.93 0.33
C ASP A 237 -12.57 9.64 0.64
N LEU A 238 -13.40 9.18 -0.29
CA LEU A 238 -14.13 7.90 -0.18
C LEU A 238 -13.17 6.71 0.02
N ILE A 239 -12.14 6.62 -0.81
CA ILE A 239 -11.14 5.54 -0.69
C ILE A 239 -10.31 5.69 0.59
N GLY A 240 -10.00 6.92 1.01
CA GLY A 240 -9.36 7.19 2.29
C GLY A 240 -10.17 6.66 3.47
N CYS A 241 -11.49 6.90 3.47
CA CYS A 241 -12.41 6.40 4.49
C CYS A 241 -12.43 4.86 4.53
N GLU A 242 -12.50 4.21 3.37
CA GLU A 242 -12.49 2.75 3.27
C GLU A 242 -11.17 2.15 3.77
N ILE A 243 -10.03 2.72 3.40
CA ILE A 243 -8.71 2.28 3.88
C ILE A 243 -8.64 2.35 5.41
N ARG A 244 -9.11 3.45 6.00
CA ARG A 244 -9.13 3.63 7.47
C ARG A 244 -10.02 2.58 8.14
N ARG A 245 -11.20 2.31 7.57
CA ARG A 245 -12.13 1.28 8.05
C ARG A 245 -11.48 -0.11 8.02
N ASP A 246 -10.95 -0.51 6.87
CA ASP A 246 -10.27 -1.80 6.69
C ASP A 246 -9.07 -1.94 7.64
N PHE A 247 -8.33 -0.85 7.85
CA PHE A 247 -7.21 -0.82 8.77
C PHE A 247 -7.66 -1.01 10.22
N ARG A 248 -8.67 -0.28 10.70
CA ARG A 248 -9.20 -0.43 12.06
C ARG A 248 -9.64 -1.87 12.32
N THR A 249 -10.38 -2.45 11.37
CA THR A 249 -10.83 -3.85 11.44
C THR A 249 -9.67 -4.83 11.42
N THR A 250 -8.67 -4.63 10.57
CA THR A 250 -7.53 -5.56 10.50
C THR A 250 -6.64 -5.43 11.72
N SER A 251 -6.44 -4.22 12.24
CA SER A 251 -5.59 -3.96 13.40
C SER A 251 -6.22 -4.45 14.71
N SER A 252 -7.55 -4.43 14.84
CA SER A 252 -8.22 -4.95 16.04
C SER A 252 -8.09 -6.46 16.19
N MET A 253 -7.79 -7.18 15.11
CA MET A 253 -7.45 -8.60 15.15
C MET A 253 -6.08 -8.87 15.80
N TYR A 254 -5.31 -7.84 16.10
CA TYR A 254 -4.02 -7.96 16.78
C TYR A 254 -4.08 -7.20 18.11
N ASN A 255 -4.15 -7.96 19.22
CA ASN A 255 -4.22 -7.43 20.59
C ASN A 255 -3.07 -6.47 20.98
N ARG A 256 -2.05 -6.28 20.14
CA ARG A 256 -0.84 -5.48 20.41
C ARG A 256 -0.67 -4.27 19.51
N HIS A 257 -1.62 -4.00 18.61
CA HIS A 257 -1.54 -2.86 17.70
C HIS A 257 -2.32 -1.64 18.16
N GLU A 258 -2.77 -1.57 19.41
CA GLU A 258 -3.48 -0.40 19.93
C GLU A 258 -2.69 0.90 19.72
N ILE A 259 -1.38 0.87 20.00
CA ILE A 259 -0.47 2.00 19.75
C ILE A 259 -0.49 2.36 18.26
N CYS A 260 -0.31 1.37 17.39
CA CYS A 260 -0.33 1.60 15.95
C CYS A 260 -1.68 2.16 15.49
N GLN A 261 -2.81 1.68 16.02
CA GLN A 261 -4.16 2.18 15.70
C GLN A 261 -4.30 3.66 16.04
N ASN A 262 -3.89 4.04 17.24
CA ASN A 262 -4.00 5.42 17.71
C ASN A 262 -3.14 6.39 16.87
N ILE A 263 -1.98 5.96 16.38
CA ILE A 263 -1.18 6.74 15.41
C ILE A 263 -1.95 6.98 14.11
N CYS A 264 -2.82 6.05 13.71
CA CYS A 264 -3.57 6.13 12.45
C CYS A 264 -4.81 7.01 12.55
N ASP A 265 -5.59 6.80 13.60
CA ASP A 265 -6.92 7.39 13.75
C ASP A 265 -6.85 8.92 13.82
N ILE A 266 -5.71 9.48 14.19
CA ILE A 266 -5.55 10.93 14.36
C ILE A 266 -5.31 11.67 13.04
N SER A 267 -4.92 10.94 11.99
CA SER A 267 -4.89 11.48 10.63
C SER A 267 -6.28 11.80 10.05
N GLU A 268 -7.36 11.49 10.78
CA GLU A 268 -8.76 11.68 10.37
C GLU A 268 -9.20 13.13 10.19
N THR A 269 -8.50 14.07 10.81
CA THR A 269 -8.88 15.49 10.77
C THR A 269 -8.71 16.12 9.37
N SER A 270 -8.05 15.44 8.43
CA SER A 270 -7.96 15.90 7.04
C SER A 270 -8.59 14.88 6.08
N ALA A 271 -9.66 15.31 5.40
CA ALA A 271 -10.20 14.60 4.24
C ALA A 271 -9.06 14.26 3.25
N GLY A 272 -8.86 12.97 2.98
CA GLY A 272 -7.85 12.50 2.03
C GLY A 272 -7.23 11.15 2.35
N LEU A 273 -6.12 10.88 1.64
CA LEU A 273 -5.29 9.68 1.79
C LEU A 273 -4.53 9.71 3.11
N MET A 274 -4.17 8.52 3.59
CA MET A 274 -3.29 8.36 4.74
C MET A 274 -1.98 9.13 4.52
N LYS A 275 -1.56 9.88 5.53
CA LYS A 275 -0.28 10.59 5.54
C LYS A 275 0.81 9.70 6.14
N PRO A 276 2.09 9.87 5.75
CA PRO A 276 3.19 9.27 6.49
C PRO A 276 3.23 9.80 7.92
N THR A 277 3.63 8.96 8.87
CA THR A 277 3.75 9.36 10.29
C THR A 277 4.72 10.53 10.51
N ALA A 278 4.52 11.28 11.59
CA ALA A 278 5.38 12.40 11.95
C ALA A 278 6.82 11.97 12.19
N TRP A 279 7.08 10.75 12.67
CA TRP A 279 8.44 10.24 12.86
C TRP A 279 9.18 10.09 11.54
N TRP A 280 8.51 9.58 10.50
CA TRP A 280 9.07 9.54 9.17
C TRP A 280 9.18 10.93 8.54
N THR A 281 8.24 11.82 8.84
CA THR A 281 8.30 13.23 8.40
C THR A 281 9.48 13.97 9.04
N LEU A 282 9.70 13.79 10.34
CA LEU A 282 10.83 14.32 11.09
C LEU A 282 12.14 13.77 10.54
N SER A 283 12.24 12.46 10.29
CA SER A 283 13.46 11.87 9.71
C SER A 283 13.77 12.40 8.30
N ARG A 284 12.77 12.88 7.57
CA ARG A 284 12.96 13.55 6.28
C ARG A 284 13.50 14.97 6.45
N LEU A 285 13.03 15.69 7.46
CA LEU A 285 13.45 17.06 7.75
C LEU A 285 14.83 17.11 8.41
N LYS A 286 15.12 16.16 9.32
CA LYS A 286 16.36 16.02 10.08
C LYS A 286 16.92 14.59 9.92
N PRO A 287 17.64 14.28 8.81
CA PRO A 287 18.12 12.94 8.49
C PRO A 287 18.99 12.27 9.56
N GLU A 288 19.69 13.04 10.38
CA GLU A 288 20.47 12.57 11.53
C GLU A 288 19.61 11.84 12.59
N LEU A 289 18.31 12.11 12.61
CA LEU A 289 17.35 11.46 13.52
C LEU A 289 16.75 10.17 12.97
N LEU A 290 17.22 9.69 11.81
CA LEU A 290 16.72 8.46 11.20
C LEU A 290 16.80 7.25 12.15
N ILE A 291 17.90 7.10 12.88
CA ILE A 291 18.09 5.99 13.84
C ILE A 291 17.11 6.11 15.02
N PRO A 292 17.02 7.25 15.73
CA PRO A 292 15.97 7.49 16.72
C PRO A 292 14.55 7.20 16.21
N CYS A 293 14.14 7.79 15.08
CA CYS A 293 12.81 7.60 14.50
C CYS A 293 12.56 6.13 14.15
N LYS A 294 13.59 5.40 13.69
CA LYS A 294 13.49 3.97 13.42
C LYS A 294 13.23 3.17 14.70
N ASN A 295 13.88 3.49 15.81
CA ASN A 295 13.66 2.79 17.08
C ASN A 295 12.25 3.04 17.61
N ILE A 296 11.78 4.29 17.52
CA ILE A 296 10.39 4.65 17.80
C ILE A 296 9.47 3.80 16.92
N MET A 297 9.61 3.84 15.60
CA MET A 297 8.72 3.09 14.72
C MET A 297 8.74 1.57 14.95
N ARG A 298 9.86 1.00 15.42
CA ARG A 298 9.92 -0.40 15.87
C ARG A 298 9.12 -0.65 17.15
N LEU A 299 9.20 0.26 18.13
CA LEU A 299 8.37 0.19 19.34
C LEU A 299 6.88 0.31 18.98
N ALA A 300 6.53 1.30 18.16
CA ALA A 300 5.15 1.57 17.71
C ALA A 300 4.48 0.36 17.03
N THR A 301 5.28 -0.45 16.35
CA THR A 301 4.82 -1.58 15.53
C THR A 301 5.02 -2.93 16.22
N ASP A 302 5.35 -2.96 17.52
CA ASP A 302 5.70 -4.15 18.31
C ASP A 302 6.79 -5.02 17.64
N CYS A 303 7.68 -4.36 16.87
CA CYS A 303 8.79 -4.97 16.14
C CYS A 303 10.13 -4.76 16.85
N HIS A 304 10.11 -4.20 18.06
CA HIS A 304 11.31 -3.98 18.85
C HIS A 304 11.72 -5.27 19.58
N ASP A 305 13.03 -5.49 19.71
CA ASP A 305 13.61 -6.61 20.46
C ASP A 305 13.51 -6.41 21.99
N LEU A 306 12.42 -5.80 22.48
CA LEU A 306 12.09 -5.82 23.92
C LEU A 306 11.95 -7.27 24.41
N ARG A 307 11.56 -8.16 23.49
CA ARG A 307 11.43 -9.59 23.75
C ARG A 307 12.67 -10.33 23.27
N VAL A 308 13.48 -10.83 24.20
CA VAL A 308 14.41 -11.92 23.87
C VAL A 308 13.54 -13.11 23.49
N LYS A 309 13.62 -13.58 22.23
CA LYS A 309 12.82 -14.71 21.74
C LYS A 309 13.35 -16.04 22.30
N ASN A 310 13.33 -16.21 23.61
CA ASN A 310 13.56 -17.51 24.24
C ASN A 310 12.20 -18.16 24.51
N SER A 311 11.79 -19.03 23.56
CA SER A 311 11.05 -20.27 23.82
C SER A 311 9.91 -20.24 24.86
N GLY A 312 9.03 -19.24 24.81
CA GLY A 312 7.76 -19.25 25.56
C GLY A 312 7.82 -18.74 27.00
N ILE A 313 8.97 -18.26 27.48
CA ILE A 313 9.07 -17.60 28.79
C ILE A 313 8.62 -16.15 28.64
N ASN A 314 7.78 -15.68 29.55
CA ASN A 314 7.37 -14.28 29.63
C ASN A 314 8.60 -13.37 29.54
N CYS A 315 8.54 -12.36 28.68
CA CYS A 315 9.65 -11.44 28.47
C CYS A 315 9.79 -10.58 29.72
N ILE A 316 10.68 -10.99 30.62
CA ILE A 316 10.98 -10.28 31.85
C ILE A 316 11.98 -9.17 31.54
N CYS A 317 11.80 -8.00 32.14
CA CYS A 317 12.76 -6.91 32.06
C CYS A 317 14.01 -7.28 32.86
N VAL A 318 15.18 -7.27 32.20
CA VAL A 318 16.48 -7.56 32.83
C VAL A 318 17.13 -6.33 33.47
N LEU A 319 16.46 -5.19 33.39
CA LEU A 319 16.98 -3.91 33.88
C LEU A 319 16.36 -3.50 35.21
N CYS A 320 15.09 -3.84 35.42
CA CYS A 320 14.43 -3.50 36.68
C CYS A 320 14.73 -4.55 37.73
N ASP A 321 14.78 -4.10 38.98
CA ASP A 321 15.07 -4.97 40.13
C ASP A 321 13.93 -5.96 40.43
N PHE A 322 12.75 -5.70 39.86
CA PHE A 322 11.50 -6.43 40.15
C PHE A 322 11.16 -7.51 39.13
N PHE A 323 11.97 -7.68 38.07
CA PHE A 323 11.74 -8.68 37.02
C PHE A 323 10.30 -8.62 36.45
N GLU A 324 9.77 -7.42 36.25
CA GLU A 324 8.43 -7.22 35.68
C GLU A 324 8.37 -7.67 34.21
N ILE A 325 7.17 -7.89 33.70
CA ILE A 325 6.96 -8.18 32.28
C ILE A 325 7.35 -6.94 31.45
N GLU A 326 8.34 -7.10 30.58
CA GLU A 326 8.80 -6.11 29.60
C GLU A 326 7.72 -5.89 28.54
N THR A 327 6.82 -4.97 28.85
CA THR A 327 5.86 -4.38 27.91
C THR A 327 6.38 -3.03 27.42
N ILE A 328 5.78 -2.49 26.35
CA ILE A 328 6.08 -1.12 25.90
C ILE A 328 5.74 -0.10 27.00
N ASP A 329 4.66 -0.35 27.75
CA ASP A 329 4.28 0.49 28.88
C ASP A 329 5.33 0.43 30.00
N HIS A 330 5.81 -0.77 30.35
CA HIS A 330 6.89 -0.93 31.31
C HIS A 330 8.15 -0.17 30.87
N PHE A 331 8.59 -0.39 29.64
CA PHE A 331 9.76 0.27 29.06
C PHE A 331 9.64 1.80 29.11
N LEU A 332 8.51 2.35 28.70
CA LEU A 332 8.33 3.79 28.54
C LEU A 332 7.86 4.54 29.81
N ASN A 333 7.26 3.84 30.79
CA ASN A 333 6.60 4.50 31.92
C ASN A 333 6.92 3.95 33.31
N SER A 334 7.25 2.66 33.49
CA SER A 334 7.31 2.06 34.85
C SER A 334 8.65 1.45 35.24
N CYS A 335 9.52 1.14 34.29
CA CYS A 335 10.84 0.58 34.56
C CYS A 335 11.72 1.56 35.35
N ASN A 336 12.02 1.23 36.61
CA ASN A 336 12.83 2.08 37.51
C ASN A 336 14.24 2.37 36.96
N ALA A 337 14.79 1.48 36.13
CA ALA A 337 16.07 1.68 35.47
C ALA A 337 16.10 2.90 34.53
N TYR A 338 14.95 3.48 34.19
CA TYR A 338 14.82 4.65 33.32
C TYR A 338 14.21 5.87 34.02
N SER A 339 14.31 5.96 35.35
CA SER A 339 13.71 7.05 36.13
C SER A 339 14.00 8.44 35.58
N ASP A 340 15.25 8.69 35.18
CA ASP A 340 15.70 9.98 34.65
C ASP A 340 15.10 10.27 33.26
N GLU A 341 15.10 9.27 32.38
CA GLU A 341 14.48 9.38 31.06
C GLU A 341 12.96 9.55 31.15
N HIS A 342 12.30 8.83 32.06
CA HIS A 342 10.87 8.96 32.31
C HIS A 342 10.51 10.35 32.84
N ALA A 343 11.32 10.94 33.74
CA ALA A 343 11.11 12.29 34.23
C ALA A 343 11.18 13.32 33.08
N LYS A 344 12.13 13.17 32.16
CA LYS A 344 12.25 14.03 30.97
C LYS A 344 11.08 13.87 30.01
N LEU A 345 10.69 12.63 29.70
CA LEU A 345 9.51 12.36 28.87
C LEU A 345 8.24 12.94 29.50
N THR A 346 8.08 12.79 30.81
CA THR A 346 6.95 13.33 31.57
C THR A 346 6.90 14.87 31.49
N LEU A 347 8.05 15.54 31.58
CA LEU A 347 8.12 16.99 31.47
C LEU A 347 7.66 17.49 30.09
N ILE A 348 8.08 16.83 29.01
CA ILE A 348 7.69 17.20 27.64
C ILE A 348 6.20 16.90 27.41
N THR A 349 5.76 15.70 27.76
CA THR A 349 4.37 15.23 27.53
C THR A 349 3.34 16.08 28.27
N ARG A 350 3.67 16.59 29.47
CA ARG A 350 2.81 17.50 30.25
C ARG A 350 2.42 18.78 29.51
N LYS A 351 3.22 19.26 28.54
CA LYS A 351 2.89 20.46 27.76
C LYS A 351 1.65 20.28 26.87
N TYR A 352 1.32 19.03 26.53
CA TYR A 352 0.32 18.70 25.52
C TYR A 352 -0.85 17.87 26.06
N ILE A 353 -0.69 17.23 27.23
CA ILE A 353 -1.74 16.42 27.85
C ILE A 353 -2.63 17.33 28.70
N ASN A 354 -3.74 17.78 28.12
CA ASN A 354 -4.89 18.23 28.89
C ASN A 354 -5.78 17.01 29.21
N ALA A 355 -5.77 16.59 30.48
CA ALA A 355 -6.77 15.74 31.15
C ALA A 355 -7.04 14.28 30.71
N TYR A 356 -6.39 13.70 29.69
CA TYR A 356 -6.59 12.27 29.36
C TYR A 356 -5.49 11.35 29.88
N SER A 357 -5.92 10.23 30.44
CA SER A 357 -5.16 9.25 31.23
C SER A 357 -3.90 8.72 30.53
N ARG A 358 -2.85 8.54 31.33
CA ARG A 358 -1.70 7.63 31.15
C ARG A 358 -1.67 6.88 29.82
N THR A 359 -0.88 7.40 28.89
CA THR A 359 0.27 6.66 28.38
C THR A 359 1.17 7.64 27.61
N SER A 360 2.37 7.89 28.10
CA SER A 360 3.44 8.58 27.34
C SER A 360 3.71 7.87 26.00
N VAL A 361 3.28 6.60 25.89
CA VAL A 361 3.25 5.73 24.70
C VAL A 361 2.27 6.18 23.61
N LEU A 362 1.25 6.97 23.91
CA LEU A 362 0.44 7.56 22.84
C LEU A 362 1.11 8.84 22.37
N PHE A 363 1.51 9.68 23.32
CA PHE A 363 2.13 10.97 23.01
C PHE A 363 3.46 10.85 22.25
N ALA A 364 4.35 9.93 22.64
CA ALA A 364 5.62 9.70 21.96
C ALA A 364 5.47 9.10 20.56
N PHE A 365 4.24 8.85 20.10
CA PHE A 365 3.97 8.19 18.83
C PHE A 365 2.95 8.94 17.97
N ASN A 366 2.27 9.93 18.55
CA ASN A 366 1.10 10.57 17.99
C ASN A 366 1.41 11.98 17.44
N GLU A 367 0.67 12.35 16.39
CA GLU A 367 0.95 13.45 15.47
C GLU A 367 0.39 14.82 15.90
N VAL A 368 -0.40 14.92 16.97
CA VAL A 368 -1.18 16.13 17.21
C VAL A 368 -0.29 17.28 17.71
N ASN A 369 0.14 18.13 16.78
CA ASN A 369 0.72 19.45 17.01
C ASN A 369 1.88 19.48 18.02
N VAL A 370 2.66 18.40 18.10
CA VAL A 370 3.88 18.39 18.90
C VAL A 370 4.92 19.26 18.21
N ASP A 371 5.54 20.16 18.96
CA ASP A 371 6.64 20.97 18.44
C ASP A 371 7.76 20.04 17.92
N THR A 372 8.35 20.41 16.79
CA THR A 372 9.46 19.67 16.19
C THR A 372 10.61 19.54 17.18
N GLU A 373 10.91 20.55 17.99
CA GLU A 373 11.98 20.48 18.99
C GLU A 373 11.67 19.47 20.12
N ASP A 374 10.42 19.39 20.57
CA ASP A 374 10.00 18.40 21.56
C ASP A 374 10.04 16.97 20.98
N MET A 375 9.66 16.77 19.71
CA MET A 375 9.81 15.47 19.04
C MET A 375 11.27 15.01 18.97
N ILE A 376 12.20 15.94 18.72
CA ILE A 376 13.64 15.65 18.66
C ILE A 376 14.13 15.19 20.03
N GLU A 377 13.75 15.88 21.08
CA GLU A 377 14.15 15.54 22.43
C GLU A 377 13.59 14.18 22.86
N ILE A 378 12.31 13.90 22.57
CA ILE A 378 11.69 12.57 22.76
C ILE A 378 12.51 11.50 22.03
N SER A 379 12.92 11.76 20.78
CA SER A 379 13.69 10.79 20.00
C SER A 379 15.06 10.48 20.60
N LYS A 380 15.73 11.49 21.17
CA LYS A 380 17.01 11.33 21.87
C LYS A 380 16.84 10.52 23.16
N ILE A 381 15.78 10.80 23.93
CA ILE A 381 15.49 10.07 25.16
C ILE A 381 15.24 8.58 24.86
N ILE A 382 14.37 8.28 23.88
CA ILE A 382 14.08 6.89 23.49
C ILE A 382 15.33 6.18 22.97
N LEU A 383 16.19 6.89 22.22
CA LEU A 383 17.48 6.35 21.79
C LEU A 383 18.39 6.03 22.98
N SER A 384 18.47 6.90 24.00
CA SER A 384 19.21 6.65 25.25
C SER A 384 18.75 5.37 25.92
N MET A 385 17.43 5.23 26.13
CA MET A 385 16.82 4.05 26.77
C MET A 385 17.14 2.77 26.00
N THR A 386 17.01 2.82 24.67
CA THR A 386 17.30 1.69 23.77
C THR A 386 18.78 1.29 23.82
N ASN A 387 19.69 2.27 23.86
CA ASN A 387 21.13 2.05 23.97
C ASN A 387 21.51 1.44 25.33
N LYS A 388 20.95 1.96 26.43
CA LYS A 388 21.15 1.45 27.78
C LYS A 388 20.72 -0.02 27.86
N ARG A 389 19.53 -0.34 27.31
CA ARG A 389 19.05 -1.73 27.19
C ARG A 389 20.00 -2.62 26.41
N SER A 390 20.44 -2.17 25.23
CA SER A 390 21.29 -2.95 24.34
C SER A 390 22.68 -3.23 24.93
N ARG A 391 23.20 -2.33 25.78
CA ARG A 391 24.45 -2.57 26.53
C ARG A 391 24.26 -3.65 27.59
N MET A 392 23.20 -3.55 28.37
CA MET A 392 22.90 -4.51 29.44
C MET A 392 22.57 -5.91 28.90
N MET A 393 21.80 -5.99 27.81
CA MET A 393 21.54 -7.26 27.14
C MET A 393 22.81 -7.96 26.67
N ARG A 394 23.80 -7.20 26.17
CA ARG A 394 25.10 -7.76 25.78
C ARG A 394 25.90 -8.25 26.97
N ALA A 395 25.86 -7.54 28.10
CA ALA A 395 26.50 -7.98 29.35
C ALA A 395 25.84 -9.27 29.89
N TYR A 396 24.52 -9.35 29.86
CA TYR A 396 23.76 -10.52 30.32
C TYR A 396 24.03 -11.77 29.45
N VAL A 397 24.03 -11.62 28.12
CA VAL A 397 24.35 -12.73 27.20
C VAL A 397 25.82 -13.16 27.33
N GLY A 398 26.74 -12.21 27.52
CA GLY A 398 28.16 -12.51 27.73
C GLY A 398 28.42 -13.38 28.98
N ASN A 399 27.66 -13.17 30.06
CA ASN A 399 27.81 -13.92 31.30
C ASN A 399 27.18 -15.33 31.26
N THR A 400 26.21 -15.55 30.38
CA THR A 400 25.46 -16.84 30.28
C THR A 400 26.04 -17.79 29.23
N GLY A 401 26.95 -17.33 28.37
CA GLY A 401 27.55 -18.13 27.28
C GLY A 401 28.78 -18.97 27.65
N CYS A 402 29.12 -19.12 28.92
CA CYS A 402 30.33 -19.82 29.40
C CYS A 402 30.07 -21.02 30.32
N SER A 403 28.84 -21.54 30.37
CA SER A 403 28.45 -22.67 31.22
C SER A 403 27.95 -23.86 30.41
#